data_AF-A0A5C5W8V4-F1
#
_entry.id   AF-A0A5C5W8V4-F1
#
_cell.length_a   1.000
_cell.length_b   1.000
_cell.length_c   1.000
_cell.angle_alpha   90.00
_cell.angle_beta   90.00
_cell.angle_gamma   90.00
#
_symmetry.space_group_name_H-M   'P 1'
#
loop_
_entity.id
_entity.type
_entity.pdbx_description
1 polymer ?
#
loop_
_entity_poly.entity_id
_entity_poly.type
_entity_poly.pdbx_seq_one_letter_code
_entity_poly.pdbx_strand_id
1 'polypeptide(L)'
;MQVIVLGLAASPTLFAFITLFLKLNPLGADAQSMLVTIALVVGLVGMIFQQILGDLVRNASVRSLGAVAIDEPAKLAGSYVSGLLVSCALCEGAAFINLIAFMITRAPLTLAMGLLLVLASALKFPTIGRVAAWARGEARRLAEIAALR
;
A
#
# COMPACT_ATOMS: atom_id res chain seq x y z
N MET A 1 -6.71 15.62 4.18
CA MET A 1 -5.33 16.00 4.55
C MET A 1 -4.91 15.50 5.93
N GLN A 2 -5.73 15.61 6.98
CA GLN A 2 -5.38 15.16 8.34
C GLN A 2 -4.95 13.69 8.44
N VAL A 3 -5.62 12.79 7.70
CA VAL A 3 -5.26 11.35 7.68
C VAL A 3 -3.85 11.10 7.11
N ILE A 4 -3.44 11.89 6.11
CA ILE A 4 -2.11 11.77 5.50
C ILE A 4 -1.04 12.24 6.48
N VAL A 5 -1.27 13.36 7.16
CA VAL A 5 -0.36 13.89 8.19
C VAL A 5 -0.26 12.92 9.37
N LEU A 6 -1.38 12.33 9.80
CA LEU A 6 -1.39 11.33 10.87
C LEU A 6 -0.59 10.08 10.48
N GLY A 7 -0.76 9.59 9.24
CA GLY A 7 0.01 8.46 8.72
C GLY A 7 1.52 8.74 8.67
N LEU A 8 1.90 9.94 8.20
CA LEU A 8 3.30 10.39 8.15
C LEU A 8 3.95 10.51 9.53
N ALA A 9 3.19 10.93 10.57
CA ALA A 9 3.73 11.05 11.93
C ALA A 9 3.73 9.72 12.71
N ALA A 10 2.76 8.85 12.43
CA ALA A 10 2.65 7.55 13.10
C ALA A 10 3.83 6.62 12.76
N SER A 11 4.28 6.63 11.50
CA SER A 11 5.34 5.72 11.03
C SER A 11 6.69 5.94 11.75
N PRO A 12 7.26 7.16 11.84
CA PRO A 12 8.48 7.42 12.62
C PRO A 12 8.33 7.14 14.12
N THR A 13 7.16 7.43 14.69
CA THR A 13 6.90 7.24 16.13
C THR A 13 6.87 5.75 16.48
N LEU A 14 6.16 4.95 15.68
CA LEU A 14 6.13 3.50 15.83
C LEU A 14 7.54 2.89 15.66
N PHE A 15 8.34 3.43 14.74
CA PHE A 15 9.72 3.01 14.53
C PHE A 15 10.62 3.27 15.74
N ALA A 16 10.55 4.49 16.29
CA ALA A 16 11.30 4.84 17.50
C ALA A 16 10.93 3.94 18.68
N PHE A 17 9.65 3.59 18.83
CA PHE A 17 9.19 2.68 19.88
C PHE A 17 9.72 1.25 19.70
N ILE A 18 9.59 0.68 18.50
CA ILE A 18 10.02 -0.70 18.23
C ILE A 18 11.53 -0.84 18.39
N THR A 19 12.31 0.11 17.86
CA THR A 19 13.77 0.11 17.99
C THR A 19 14.23 0.20 19.45
N LEU A 20 13.56 1.02 20.28
CA LEU A 20 13.82 1.09 21.71
C LEU A 20 13.49 -0.24 22.42
N PHE A 21 12.33 -0.83 22.13
CA PHE A 21 11.90 -2.10 22.74
C PHE A 21 12.88 -3.25 22.46
N LEU A 22 13.36 -3.35 21.22
CA LEU A 22 14.30 -4.40 20.78
C LEU A 22 15.69 -4.22 21.38
N LYS A 23 16.15 -2.97 21.52
CA LYS A 23 17.42 -2.68 22.22
C LYS A 23 17.37 -3.15 23.68
N LEU A 24 16.20 -3.10 24.30
CA LEU A 24 16.00 -3.51 25.69
C LEU A 24 15.77 -5.02 25.85
N ASN A 25 15.39 -5.74 24.79
CA ASN A 25 15.01 -7.16 24.85
C ASN A 25 15.61 -7.98 23.67
N PRO A 26 16.88 -8.39 23.75
CA PRO A 26 17.53 -9.15 22.69
C PRO A 26 16.92 -10.56 22.52
N LEU A 27 16.72 -10.98 21.27
CA LEU A 27 16.13 -12.27 20.91
C LEU A 27 17.18 -13.38 20.77
N GLY A 28 16.84 -14.60 21.21
CA GLY A 28 17.64 -15.80 20.98
C GLY A 28 17.69 -16.22 19.49
N ALA A 29 18.66 -17.07 19.13
CA ALA A 29 18.94 -17.42 17.73
C ALA A 29 17.74 -18.04 16.98
N ASP A 30 16.98 -18.93 17.62
CA ASP A 30 15.81 -19.56 17.00
C ASP A 30 14.70 -18.54 16.70
N ALA A 31 14.49 -17.60 17.62
CA ALA A 31 13.52 -16.52 17.45
C ALA A 31 13.92 -15.58 16.30
N GLN A 32 15.22 -15.35 16.09
CA GLN A 32 15.72 -14.55 14.96
C GLN A 32 15.42 -15.22 13.61
N SER A 33 15.66 -16.52 13.48
CA SER A 33 15.36 -17.28 12.25
C SER A 33 13.86 -17.28 11.92
N MET A 34 13.03 -17.49 12.95
CA MET A 34 11.57 -17.43 12.81
C MET A 34 11.11 -16.03 12.37
N LEU A 35 11.70 -14.97 12.93
CA LEU A 35 11.37 -13.59 12.58
C LEU A 35 11.68 -13.27 11.11
N VAL A 36 12.83 -13.72 10.60
CA VAL A 36 13.17 -13.57 9.17
C VAL A 36 12.11 -14.23 8.29
N THR A 37 11.72 -15.46 8.63
CA THR A 37 10.72 -16.22 7.87
C THR A 37 9.37 -15.50 7.86
N ILE A 38 8.90 -15.03 9.01
CA ILE A 38 7.66 -14.27 9.14
C ILE A 38 7.73 -12.98 8.30
N ALA A 39 8.82 -12.23 8.40
CA ALA A 39 8.98 -10.98 7.67
C ALA A 39 8.93 -11.18 6.15
N LEU A 40 9.59 -12.23 5.64
CA LEU A 40 9.56 -12.58 4.22
C LEU A 40 8.17 -13.01 3.77
N VAL A 41 7.47 -13.85 4.55
CA VAL A 41 6.09 -14.27 4.24
C VAL A 41 5.15 -13.07 4.23
N VAL A 42 5.22 -12.20 5.23
CA VAL A 42 4.42 -10.97 5.29
C VAL A 42 4.75 -10.04 4.12
N GLY A 43 6.03 -9.95 3.73
CA GLY A 43 6.44 -9.21 2.53
C GLY A 43 5.78 -9.73 1.26
N LEU A 44 5.82 -11.05 1.06
CA LEU A 44 5.24 -11.72 -0.11
C LEU A 44 3.72 -11.59 -0.15
N VAL A 45 3.06 -11.84 0.98
CA VAL A 45 1.60 -11.67 1.14
C VAL A 45 1.22 -10.22 0.91
N GLY A 46 1.94 -9.27 1.52
CA GLY A 46 1.74 -7.84 1.32
C GLY A 46 1.81 -7.44 -0.15
N MET A 47 2.81 -7.96 -0.87
CA MET A 47 3.00 -7.69 -2.31
C MET A 47 1.83 -8.17 -3.18
N ILE A 48 1.23 -9.31 -2.84
CA ILE A 48 0.06 -9.87 -3.55
C ILE A 48 -1.22 -9.11 -3.16
N PHE A 49 -1.48 -8.96 -1.86
CA PHE A 49 -2.72 -8.39 -1.34
C PHE A 49 -2.87 -6.90 -1.61
N GLN A 50 -1.76 -6.16 -1.75
CA GLN A 50 -1.83 -4.73 -2.05
C GLN A 50 -2.58 -4.42 -3.36
N GLN A 51 -2.52 -5.29 -4.37
CA GLN A 51 -3.24 -5.09 -5.64
C GLN A 51 -4.74 -5.32 -5.43
N ILE A 52 -5.08 -6.46 -4.80
CA ILE A 52 -6.47 -6.85 -4.54
C ILE A 52 -7.20 -5.79 -3.71
N LEU A 53 -6.61 -5.35 -2.60
CA LEU A 53 -7.25 -4.39 -1.70
C LEU A 53 -7.31 -2.99 -2.31
N GLY A 54 -6.27 -2.56 -3.05
CA GLY A 54 -6.29 -1.29 -3.77
C GLY A 54 -7.40 -1.23 -4.82
N ASP A 55 -7.58 -2.31 -5.58
CA ASP A 55 -8.63 -2.40 -6.59
C ASP A 55 -10.02 -2.55 -5.97
N LEU A 56 -10.16 -3.31 -4.87
CA LEU A 56 -11.41 -3.41 -4.11
C LEU A 56 -11.90 -2.02 -3.66
N VAL A 57 -11.02 -1.25 -3.01
CA VAL A 57 -11.34 0.09 -2.51
C VAL A 57 -11.65 1.05 -3.65
N ARG A 58 -10.86 1.01 -4.73
CA ARG A 58 -11.12 1.81 -5.93
C ARG A 58 -12.50 1.50 -6.51
N ASN A 59 -12.82 0.22 -6.70
CA ASN A 59 -14.10 -0.22 -7.25
C ASN A 59 -15.28 0.14 -6.35
N ALA A 60 -15.13 -0.01 -5.03
CA ALA A 60 -16.13 0.44 -4.06
C ALA A 60 -16.37 1.96 -4.14
N SER A 61 -15.30 2.75 -4.26
CA SER A 61 -15.37 4.21 -4.42
C SER A 61 -15.94 4.65 -5.77
N VAL A 62 -15.72 3.89 -6.84
CA VAL A 62 -16.38 4.15 -8.13
C VAL A 62 -17.88 3.86 -8.05
N ARG A 63 -18.26 2.74 -7.41
CA ARG A 63 -19.67 2.37 -7.23
C ARG A 63 -20.44 3.40 -6.41
N SER A 64 -19.82 4.02 -5.40
CA SER A 64 -20.47 5.06 -4.59
C SER A 64 -20.68 6.37 -5.35
N LEU A 65 -19.88 6.66 -6.38
CA LEU A 65 -20.07 7.84 -7.23
C LEU A 65 -21.22 7.67 -8.25
N GLY A 66 -21.57 6.43 -8.61
CA GLY A 66 -22.73 6.14 -9.45
C GLY A 66 -22.74 6.88 -10.79
N ALA A 67 -23.90 7.41 -11.19
CA ALA A 67 -24.09 8.14 -12.44
C ALA A 67 -23.31 9.48 -12.49
N VAL A 68 -22.99 10.08 -11.34
CA VAL A 68 -22.24 11.35 -11.26
C VAL A 68 -20.85 11.21 -11.89
N ALA A 69 -20.28 10.01 -11.85
CA ALA A 69 -18.99 9.73 -12.49
C ALA A 69 -19.03 9.75 -14.02
N ILE A 70 -20.22 9.61 -14.64
CA ILE A 70 -20.38 9.66 -16.09
C ILE A 70 -20.28 11.11 -16.57
N ASP A 71 -21.00 12.03 -15.91
CA ASP A 71 -21.05 13.44 -16.28
C ASP A 71 -19.77 14.19 -15.86
N GLU A 72 -19.14 13.77 -14.77
CA GLU A 72 -17.95 14.42 -14.22
C GLU A 72 -16.78 13.44 -14.00
N PRO A 73 -16.06 13.03 -15.07
CA PRO A 73 -14.93 12.10 -14.96
C PRO A 73 -13.81 12.56 -14.02
N ALA A 74 -13.69 13.87 -13.77
CA ALA A 74 -12.73 14.43 -12.83
C ALA A 74 -12.94 13.92 -11.39
N LYS A 75 -14.20 13.63 -11.00
CA LYS A 75 -14.52 13.09 -9.67
C LYS A 75 -13.98 11.68 -9.45
N LEU A 76 -13.72 10.92 -10.53
CA LEU A 76 -13.11 9.59 -10.44
C LEU A 76 -11.65 9.63 -9.96
N ALA A 77 -10.95 10.75 -10.15
CA ALA A 77 -9.55 10.89 -9.71
C ALA A 77 -9.38 10.61 -8.21
N GLY A 78 -10.36 11.00 -7.38
CA GLY A 78 -10.38 10.68 -5.95
C GLY A 78 -10.41 9.17 -5.69
N SER A 79 -11.25 8.42 -6.40
CA SER A 79 -11.34 6.95 -6.28
C SER A 79 -10.02 6.26 -6.65
N TYR A 80 -9.33 6.75 -7.67
CA TYR A 80 -8.01 6.25 -8.05
C TYR A 80 -6.99 6.42 -6.92
N VAL A 81 -6.90 7.64 -6.39
CA VAL A 81 -5.97 8.00 -5.32
C VAL A 81 -6.27 7.22 -4.05
N SER A 82 -7.53 7.04 -3.68
CA SER A 82 -7.92 6.24 -2.53
C SER A 82 -7.44 4.78 -2.62
N GLY A 83 -7.70 4.11 -3.75
CA GLY A 83 -7.21 2.74 -3.95
C GLY A 83 -5.69 2.65 -3.97
N LEU A 84 -5.03 3.65 -4.56
CA LEU A 84 -3.57 3.73 -4.59
C LEU A 84 -2.99 3.89 -3.17
N LEU A 85 -3.55 4.78 -2.34
CA LEU A 85 -3.10 4.99 -0.96
C LEU A 85 -3.20 3.73 -0.13
N VAL A 86 -4.30 2.98 -0.24
CA VAL A 86 -4.47 1.70 0.47
C VAL A 86 -3.43 0.68 0.01
N SER A 87 -3.19 0.61 -1.30
CA SER A 87 -2.17 -0.27 -1.88
C SER A 87 -0.77 0.06 -1.36
N CYS A 88 -0.39 1.35 -1.36
CA CYS A 88 0.90 1.81 -0.86
C CYS A 88 1.03 1.58 0.66
N ALA A 89 -0.03 1.81 1.45
CA ALA A 89 0.01 1.60 2.90
C ALA A 89 0.29 0.12 3.26
N LEU A 90 -0.25 -0.83 2.50
CA LEU A 90 0.04 -2.25 2.69
C LEU A 90 1.50 -2.60 2.37
N CYS A 91 2.02 -2.07 1.25
CA CYS A 91 3.43 -2.24 0.91
C CYS A 91 4.35 -1.58 1.94
N GLU A 92 4.00 -0.39 2.44
CA GLU A 92 4.75 0.31 3.49
C GLU A 92 4.79 -0.52 4.77
N GLY A 93 3.64 -1.01 5.25
CA GLY A 93 3.58 -1.86 6.44
C GLY A 93 4.40 -3.15 6.30
N ALA A 94 4.34 -3.79 5.14
CA ALA A 94 5.13 -4.99 4.88
C ALA A 94 6.64 -4.69 4.76
N ALA A 95 7.02 -3.57 4.13
CA ALA A 95 8.40 -3.12 4.03
C ALA A 95 8.96 -2.80 5.41
N PHE A 96 8.15 -2.16 6.25
CA PHE A 96 8.49 -1.80 7.61
C PHE A 96 8.82 -3.02 8.48
N ILE A 97 7.98 -4.06 8.42
CA ILE A 97 8.24 -5.33 9.13
C ILE A 97 9.57 -5.95 8.68
N ASN A 98 9.87 -5.90 7.38
CA ASN A 98 11.12 -6.39 6.82
C ASN A 98 12.34 -5.57 7.28
N LEU A 99 12.24 -4.25 7.38
CA LEU A 99 13.30 -3.39 7.93
C LEU A 99 13.55 -3.66 9.41
N ILE A 100 12.49 -3.85 10.20
CA ILE A 100 12.61 -4.24 11.62
C ILE A 100 13.33 -5.59 11.74
N ALA A 101 12.92 -6.58 10.95
CA ALA A 101 13.57 -7.90 10.94
C ALA A 101 15.06 -7.78 10.55
N PHE A 102 15.41 -6.92 9.59
CA PHE A 102 16.79 -6.64 9.23
C PHE A 102 17.59 -6.03 10.39
N MET A 103 17.03 -5.05 11.10
CA MET A 103 17.72 -4.42 12.23
C MET A 103 18.08 -5.40 13.35
N ILE A 104 17.19 -6.37 13.60
CA ILE A 104 17.36 -7.39 14.64
C ILE A 104 18.34 -8.46 14.19
N THR A 105 18.10 -9.05 13.01
CA THR A 105 18.75 -10.29 12.59
C THR A 105 19.95 -10.05 11.68
N ARG A 106 20.09 -8.83 11.15
CA ARG A 106 21.08 -8.43 10.12
C ARG A 106 21.01 -9.28 8.85
N ALA A 107 19.89 -9.99 8.62
CA ALA A 107 19.71 -10.86 7.48
C ALA A 107 19.43 -10.05 6.20
N PRO A 108 20.30 -10.06 5.18
CA PRO A 108 20.19 -9.21 4.00
C PRO A 108 18.93 -9.48 3.16
N LEU A 109 18.36 -10.69 3.24
CA LEU A 109 17.13 -11.05 2.54
C LEU A 109 15.94 -10.17 2.96
N THR A 110 15.84 -9.85 4.25
CA THR A 110 14.76 -8.98 4.76
C THR A 110 14.93 -7.55 4.26
N LEU A 111 16.16 -7.03 4.19
CA LEU A 111 16.43 -5.73 3.57
C LEU A 111 16.06 -5.71 2.08
N ALA A 112 16.42 -6.75 1.33
CA ALA A 112 16.09 -6.86 -0.09
C ALA A 112 14.57 -6.89 -0.32
N MET A 113 13.81 -7.61 0.50
CA MET A 113 12.35 -7.63 0.45
C MET A 113 11.75 -6.25 0.79
N GLY A 114 12.27 -5.57 1.82
CA GLY A 114 11.86 -4.22 2.15
C GLY A 114 12.06 -3.25 0.97
N LEU A 115 13.22 -3.31 0.32
CA LEU A 115 13.53 -2.51 -0.86
C LEU A 115 12.60 -2.83 -2.04
N LEU A 116 12.31 -4.11 -2.27
CA LEU A 116 11.38 -4.55 -3.32
C LEU A 116 9.99 -3.94 -3.14
N LEU A 117 9.47 -3.92 -1.90
CA LEU A 117 8.16 -3.36 -1.58
C LEU A 117 8.12 -1.82 -1.73
N VAL A 118 9.21 -1.14 -1.39
CA VAL A 118 9.37 0.30 -1.63
C VAL A 118 9.38 0.60 -3.14
N LEU A 119 10.15 -0.17 -3.93
CA LEU A 119 10.16 -0.05 -5.38
C LEU A 119 8.78 -0.33 -5.99
N ALA A 120 8.08 -1.36 -5.51
CA ALA A 120 6.73 -1.66 -5.93
C ALA A 120 5.75 -0.50 -5.68
N SER A 121 5.92 0.23 -4.57
CA SER A 121 5.15 1.44 -4.27
C SER A 121 5.52 2.60 -5.19
N ALA A 122 6.82 2.80 -5.44
CA ALA A 122 7.34 3.86 -6.31
C ALA A 122 6.86 3.70 -7.77
N LEU A 123 6.78 2.47 -8.28
CA LEU A 123 6.26 2.20 -9.64
C LEU A 123 4.78 2.56 -9.81
N LYS A 124 4.05 2.71 -8.70
CA LYS A 124 2.63 3.11 -8.70
C LYS A 124 2.43 4.62 -8.62
N PHE A 125 3.50 5.41 -8.68
CA PHE A 125 3.41 6.86 -8.56
C PHE A 125 2.36 7.44 -9.52
N PRO A 126 1.41 8.24 -9.00
CA PRO A 126 0.32 8.77 -9.80
C PRO A 126 0.85 9.93 -10.64
N THR A 127 0.89 9.76 -11.96
CA THR A 127 1.13 10.88 -12.88
C THR A 127 -0.19 11.41 -13.39
N ILE A 128 -0.25 12.71 -13.68
CA ILE A 128 -1.47 13.37 -14.20
C ILE A 128 -2.00 12.61 -15.43
N GLY A 129 -1.11 12.19 -16.33
CA GLY A 129 -1.45 11.40 -17.51
C GLY A 129 -2.07 10.05 -17.18
N ARG A 130 -1.51 9.30 -16.21
CA ARG A 130 -2.03 7.97 -15.80
C ARG A 130 -3.42 8.10 -15.16
N VAL A 131 -3.60 9.07 -14.26
CA VAL A 131 -4.90 9.29 -13.59
C VAL A 131 -5.96 9.72 -14.59
N ALA A 132 -5.64 10.66 -15.49
CA ALA A 132 -6.58 11.13 -16.49
C ALA A 132 -6.93 10.03 -17.52
N ALA A 133 -5.96 9.23 -17.94
CA ALA A 133 -6.21 8.09 -18.83
C ALA A 133 -7.12 7.04 -18.17
N TRP A 134 -6.85 6.69 -16.91
CA TRP A 134 -7.69 5.77 -16.16
C TRP A 134 -9.11 6.31 -15.98
N ALA A 135 -9.27 7.57 -15.58
CA ALA A 135 -10.59 8.18 -15.35
C ALA A 135 -11.44 8.21 -16.63
N ARG A 136 -10.84 8.52 -17.80
CA ARG A 136 -11.53 8.46 -19.08
C ARG A 136 -11.95 7.03 -19.47
N GLY A 137 -11.08 6.04 -19.23
CA GLY A 137 -11.41 4.63 -19.49
C GLY A 137 -12.56 4.14 -18.62
N GLU A 138 -12.54 4.50 -17.34
CA GLU A 138 -13.58 4.11 -16.40
C GLU A 138 -14.92 4.80 -16.67
N ALA A 139 -14.92 6.09 -17.05
CA ALA A 139 -16.14 6.79 -17.46
C ALA A 139 -16.78 6.13 -18.69
N ARG A 140 -15.99 5.70 -19.69
CA ARG A 140 -16.49 4.95 -20.86
C ARG A 140 -17.12 3.61 -20.45
N ARG A 141 -16.44 2.86 -19.58
CA ARG A 141 -16.95 1.59 -19.04
C ARG A 141 -18.30 1.76 -18.33
N LEU A 142 -18.45 2.82 -17.54
CA LEU A 142 -19.70 3.14 -16.86
C LEU A 142 -20.82 3.53 -17.83
N ALA A 143 -20.52 4.32 -18.88
CA ALA A 143 -21.48 4.68 -19.91
C ALA A 143 -21.98 3.46 -20.70
N GLU A 144 -21.10 2.52 -21.05
CA GLU A 144 -21.47 1.26 -21.71
C GLU A 144 -22.38 0.41 -20.83
N ILE A 145 -22.08 0.29 -19.53
CA ILE A 145 -22.94 -0.44 -18.57
C ILE A 145 -24.30 0.23 -18.43
N ALA A 146 -24.37 1.56 -18.47
CA ALA A 146 -25.62 2.31 -18.41
C ALA A 146 -26.48 2.11 -19.67
N ALA A 147 -25.86 2.02 -20.85
CA ALA A 147 -26.57 1.80 -22.11
C ALA A 147 -27.19 0.40 -22.26
N LEU A 148 -26.71 -0.58 -21.49
CA LEU A 148 -27.24 -1.95 -21.47
C LEU A 148 -28.43 -2.14 -20.50
N ARG A 149 -28.78 -1.13 -19.72
CA ARG A 149 -29.90 -1.14 -18.77
C ARG A 149 -31.09 -0.37 -19.34
#